data_AF-A0A3D4H498-F1
#
_entry.id   AF-A0A3D4H498-F1
#
_cell.length_a   1.000
_cell.length_b   1.000
_cell.length_c   1.000
_cell.angle_alpha   90.00
_cell.angle_beta   90.00
_cell.angle_gamma   90.00
#
_symmetry.space_group_name_H-M   'P 1'
#
loop_
_entity.id
_entity.type
_entity.pdbx_description
1 polymer ?
#
loop_
_entity_poly.entity_id
_entity_poly.type
_entity_poly.pdbx_seq_one_letter_code
_entity_poly.pdbx_strand_id
1 'polypeptide(L)'
;KVPAWLDWEQWVGPAPEVGYNANIAPFAWRGWWDYGTGALGDMACHIMDMAYWAVDPGAPTSVKAQQAGATKISPPINSKVVWEFPSSQYTSNRGFKYNWYDGYLNADFDRETWSLIKHSQEYNHPDEKVLGGMPFQQFGSVVIGEAGKLIFNRQHSRWFVHSNNDIDGFDWPDKTIARAWDEDPYKEWYDAVTGR
;
A
#
# COMPACT_ATOMS: atom_id res chain seq x y z
N LYS A 1 10.57 -29.99 6.19
CA LYS A 1 11.36 -29.95 7.44
C LYS A 1 11.66 -28.49 7.76
N VAL A 2 11.59 -28.11 9.04
CA VAL A 2 11.92 -26.74 9.50
C VAL A 2 13.40 -26.44 9.20
N PRO A 3 13.74 -25.28 8.60
CA PRO A 3 15.13 -24.85 8.42
C PRO A 3 15.83 -24.62 9.76
N ALA A 4 17.14 -24.92 9.84
CA ALA A 4 17.89 -24.82 11.11
C ALA A 4 17.99 -23.40 11.68
N TRP A 5 17.76 -22.38 10.86
CA TRP A 5 17.80 -20.95 11.25
C TRP A 5 16.44 -20.41 11.72
N LEU A 6 15.37 -21.21 11.67
CA LEU A 6 14.02 -20.78 12.02
C LEU A 6 13.51 -21.56 13.22
N ASP A 7 13.29 -20.87 14.34
CA ASP A 7 12.48 -21.40 15.42
C ASP A 7 11.01 -21.31 15.01
N TRP A 8 10.44 -22.44 14.59
CA TRP A 8 9.09 -22.47 14.05
C TRP A 8 8.02 -22.24 15.11
N GLU A 9 8.21 -22.76 16.32
CA GLU A 9 7.29 -22.57 17.44
C GLU A 9 7.20 -21.09 17.80
N GLN A 10 8.37 -20.43 17.93
CA GLN A 10 8.40 -18.99 18.19
C GLN A 10 7.88 -18.16 17.01
N TRP A 11 8.13 -18.59 15.77
CA TRP A 11 7.64 -17.87 14.58
C TRP A 11 6.11 -17.91 14.46
N VAL A 12 5.48 -19.07 14.72
CA VAL A 12 4.01 -19.21 14.74
C VAL A 12 3.42 -18.39 15.90
N GLY A 13 4.07 -18.42 17.06
CA GLY A 13 3.67 -17.64 18.22
C GLY A 13 2.23 -17.95 18.67
N PRO A 14 1.36 -16.94 18.86
CA PRO A 14 -0.01 -17.16 19.35
C PRO A 14 -1.01 -17.62 18.28
N ALA A 15 -0.59 -17.72 17.02
CA ALA A 15 -1.45 -18.20 15.94
C ALA A 15 -1.74 -19.70 16.08
N PRO A 16 -2.80 -20.24 15.44
CA PRO A 16 -3.09 -21.67 15.46
C PRO A 16 -1.87 -22.50 15.04
N GLU A 17 -1.54 -23.54 15.82
CA GLU A 17 -0.41 -24.41 15.52
C GLU A 17 -0.59 -25.10 14.16
N VAL A 18 0.40 -24.94 13.29
CA VAL A 18 0.49 -25.64 12.00
C VAL A 18 1.90 -26.13 11.78
N GLY A 19 2.06 -27.22 11.02
CA GLY A 19 3.39 -27.68 10.61
C GLY A 19 4.08 -26.67 9.69
N TYR A 20 5.41 -26.63 9.73
CA TYR A 20 6.19 -25.75 8.86
C TYR A 20 5.85 -25.94 7.38
N ASN A 21 5.58 -24.81 6.72
CA ASN A 21 5.31 -24.74 5.29
C ASN A 21 6.12 -23.60 4.67
N ALA A 22 6.94 -23.92 3.67
CA ALA A 22 7.73 -22.95 2.92
C ALA A 22 6.86 -21.95 2.10
N ASN A 23 5.58 -22.29 1.88
CA ASN A 23 4.60 -21.40 1.27
C ASN A 23 3.99 -20.39 2.26
N ILE A 24 4.38 -20.45 3.54
CA ILE A 24 4.03 -19.48 4.57
C ILE A 24 5.29 -18.67 4.93
N ALA A 25 6.30 -19.32 5.49
CA ALA A 25 7.50 -18.63 5.97
C ALA A 25 8.72 -18.87 5.06
N PRO A 26 9.64 -17.89 4.96
CA PRO A 26 9.70 -16.65 5.75
C PRO A 26 9.00 -15.44 5.12
N PHE A 27 8.47 -15.56 3.89
CA PHE A 27 8.05 -14.37 3.12
C PHE A 27 6.54 -14.25 2.88
N ALA A 28 5.88 -15.36 2.56
CA ALA A 28 4.51 -15.39 2.05
C ALA A 28 3.42 -15.30 3.13
N TRP A 29 3.81 -15.23 4.41
CA TRP A 29 2.94 -15.19 5.59
C TRP A 29 1.90 -14.06 5.54
N ARG A 30 2.22 -12.94 4.89
CA ARG A 30 1.31 -11.81 4.65
C ARG A 30 0.03 -12.20 3.90
N GLY A 31 0.10 -13.27 3.10
CA GLY A 31 -1.02 -13.83 2.35
C GLY A 31 -1.89 -14.82 3.12
N TRP A 32 -1.84 -14.80 4.45
CA TRP A 32 -2.59 -15.72 5.32
C TRP A 32 -3.19 -14.95 6.49
N TRP A 33 -4.48 -15.14 6.77
CA TRP A 33 -5.19 -14.34 7.78
C TRP A 33 -4.65 -14.49 9.20
N ASP A 34 -4.09 -15.67 9.52
CA ASP A 34 -3.52 -15.92 10.85
C ASP A 34 -2.21 -15.13 11.10
N TYR A 35 -1.53 -14.69 10.03
CA TYR A 35 -0.22 -14.05 10.13
C TYR A 35 -0.17 -12.63 9.54
N GLY A 36 -1.09 -12.28 8.66
CA GLY A 36 -1.10 -11.00 7.98
C GLY A 36 -2.43 -10.65 7.35
N THR A 37 -2.40 -9.59 6.53
CA THR A 37 -3.63 -8.88 6.10
C THR A 37 -3.67 -8.65 4.58
N GLY A 38 -2.93 -9.44 3.82
CA GLY A 38 -2.83 -9.36 2.37
C GLY A 38 -2.12 -8.11 1.87
N ALA A 39 -2.18 -7.91 0.55
CA ALA A 39 -1.58 -6.76 -0.11
C ALA A 39 -2.07 -5.43 0.46
N LEU A 40 -3.33 -5.35 0.87
CA LEU A 40 -3.89 -4.15 1.48
C LEU A 40 -3.12 -3.78 2.76
N GLY A 41 -3.04 -4.65 3.77
CA GLY A 41 -2.34 -4.25 5.00
C GLY A 41 -0.81 -4.27 4.89
N ASP A 42 -0.23 -5.03 3.97
CA ASP A 42 1.23 -5.03 3.71
C ASP A 42 1.68 -3.77 2.98
N MET A 43 0.93 -3.30 1.98
CA MET A 43 1.39 -2.21 1.10
C MET A 43 0.61 -0.91 1.27
N ALA A 44 -0.68 -0.95 1.60
CA ALA A 44 -1.47 0.27 1.67
C ALA A 44 -1.01 1.19 2.80
N CYS A 45 -0.54 0.65 3.92
CA CYS A 45 0.03 1.47 4.99
C CYS A 45 1.27 2.28 4.56
N HIS A 46 2.02 1.81 3.56
CA HIS A 46 3.20 2.49 3.03
C HIS A 46 2.92 3.43 1.84
N ILE A 47 1.76 3.27 1.21
CA ILE A 47 1.39 4.00 -0.01
C ILE A 47 0.32 5.05 0.29
N MET A 48 -0.58 4.73 1.22
CA MET A 48 -1.72 5.57 1.55
C MET A 48 -1.48 6.53 2.72
N ASP A 49 -0.48 6.25 3.55
CA ASP A 49 -0.13 7.06 4.71
C ASP A 49 0.12 8.53 4.33
N MET A 50 0.94 8.79 3.30
CA MET A 50 1.33 10.15 2.95
C MET A 50 0.12 11.04 2.64
N ALA A 51 -0.82 10.57 1.81
CA ALA A 51 -1.98 11.39 1.49
C ALA A 51 -2.94 11.48 2.69
N TYR A 52 -3.05 10.43 3.52
CA TYR A 52 -3.83 10.46 4.75
C TYR A 52 -3.31 11.52 5.72
N TRP A 53 -2.00 11.52 6.00
CA TRP A 53 -1.36 12.52 6.88
C TRP A 53 -1.41 13.93 6.30
N ALA A 54 -1.26 14.09 4.98
CA ALA A 54 -1.25 15.39 4.33
C ALA A 54 -2.58 16.14 4.45
N VAL A 55 -3.70 15.41 4.49
CA VAL A 55 -5.03 16.02 4.51
C VAL A 55 -5.80 15.80 5.82
N ASP A 56 -5.23 15.07 6.77
CA ASP A 56 -5.77 14.80 8.11
C ASP A 56 -7.30 14.62 8.14
N PRO A 57 -7.84 13.58 7.48
CA PRO A 57 -9.28 13.47 7.23
C PRO A 57 -10.05 12.84 8.39
N GLY A 58 -9.38 12.36 9.43
CA GLY A 58 -9.99 11.56 10.51
C GLY A 58 -10.50 10.20 10.02
N ALA A 59 -11.70 9.80 10.48
CA ALA A 59 -12.29 8.51 10.14
C ALA A 59 -13.12 8.58 8.84
N PRO A 60 -13.12 7.52 8.01
CA PRO A 60 -13.98 7.45 6.84
C PRO A 60 -15.46 7.35 7.26
N THR A 61 -16.34 7.97 6.47
CA THR A 61 -17.80 7.86 6.63
C THR A 61 -18.36 6.59 6.00
N SER A 62 -17.67 6.05 4.98
CA SER A 62 -18.03 4.78 4.37
C SER A 62 -16.82 4.07 3.75
N VAL A 63 -16.92 2.75 3.62
CA VAL A 63 -15.92 1.91 2.94
C VAL A 63 -16.64 0.89 2.06
N LYS A 64 -16.25 0.78 0.80
CA LYS A 64 -16.74 -0.23 -0.15
C LYS A 64 -15.57 -1.00 -0.74
N ALA A 65 -15.62 -2.32 -0.66
CA ALA A 65 -14.62 -3.20 -1.25
C ALA A 65 -15.24 -4.08 -2.35
N GLN A 66 -14.51 -4.24 -3.44
CA GLN A 66 -14.72 -5.24 -4.48
C GLN A 66 -13.47 -6.11 -4.54
N GLN A 67 -13.63 -7.43 -4.59
CA GLN A 67 -12.50 -8.36 -4.50
C GLN A 67 -12.79 -9.67 -5.23
N ALA A 68 -11.73 -10.39 -5.58
CA ALA A 68 -11.82 -11.79 -5.99
C ALA A 68 -10.73 -12.67 -5.35
N GLY A 69 -11.01 -13.97 -5.28
CA GLY A 69 -10.06 -15.00 -4.85
C GLY A 69 -9.83 -15.12 -3.34
N ALA A 70 -10.53 -14.33 -2.52
CA ALA A 70 -10.46 -14.47 -1.07
C ALA A 70 -10.99 -15.84 -0.61
N THR A 71 -10.41 -16.35 0.47
CA THR A 71 -10.86 -17.58 1.12
C THR A 71 -10.99 -17.37 2.62
N LYS A 72 -11.43 -18.40 3.34
CA LYS A 72 -11.50 -18.37 4.81
C LYS A 72 -10.13 -18.22 5.49
N ILE A 73 -9.04 -18.53 4.79
CA ILE A 73 -7.68 -18.57 5.35
C ILE A 73 -6.71 -17.59 4.69
N SER A 74 -7.11 -16.97 3.58
CA SER A 74 -6.22 -16.11 2.79
C SER A 74 -6.98 -14.91 2.20
N PRO A 75 -6.38 -13.71 2.20
CA PRO A 75 -6.89 -12.50 1.57
C PRO A 75 -7.21 -12.64 0.08
N PRO A 76 -7.97 -11.69 -0.48
CA PRO A 76 -8.15 -11.60 -1.91
C PRO A 76 -6.82 -11.54 -2.66
N ILE A 77 -6.83 -12.07 -3.88
CA ILE A 77 -5.71 -11.96 -4.83
C ILE A 77 -5.76 -10.65 -5.63
N ASN A 78 -6.90 -9.97 -5.60
CA ASN A 78 -7.09 -8.63 -6.12
C ASN A 78 -8.19 -7.91 -5.34
N SER A 79 -8.09 -6.57 -5.30
CA SER A 79 -9.15 -5.74 -4.73
C SER A 79 -9.20 -4.33 -5.31
N LYS A 80 -10.39 -3.73 -5.24
CA LYS A 80 -10.64 -2.30 -5.36
C LYS A 80 -11.38 -1.84 -4.10
N VAL A 81 -10.78 -0.95 -3.33
CA VAL A 81 -11.37 -0.43 -2.10
C VAL A 81 -11.54 1.08 -2.23
N VAL A 82 -12.71 1.58 -1.84
CA VAL A 82 -13.06 2.99 -1.87
C VAL A 82 -13.49 3.41 -0.48
N TRP A 83 -12.74 4.33 0.11
CA TRP A 83 -13.13 5.05 1.33
C TRP A 83 -13.71 6.39 0.94
N GLU A 84 -14.79 6.79 1.62
CA GLU A 84 -15.30 8.15 1.57
C GLU A 84 -14.94 8.83 2.89
N PHE A 85 -14.28 9.98 2.82
CA PHE A 85 -13.88 10.77 3.96
C PHE A 85 -14.67 12.07 4.04
N PRO A 86 -14.94 12.60 5.25
CA PRO A 86 -15.49 13.93 5.40
C PRO A 86 -14.48 14.99 4.95
N SER A 87 -14.92 16.25 4.92
CA SER A 87 -14.01 17.36 4.69
C SER A 87 -13.13 17.62 5.91
N SER A 88 -11.90 18.03 5.63
CA SER A 88 -10.94 18.61 6.55
C SER A 88 -10.55 20.03 6.10
N GLN A 89 -9.74 20.72 6.90
CA GLN A 89 -9.20 22.04 6.55
C GLN A 89 -8.33 22.06 5.27
N TYR A 90 -7.88 20.89 4.80
CA TYR A 90 -6.97 20.74 3.65
C TYR A 90 -7.65 20.17 2.40
N THR A 91 -8.98 19.98 2.43
CA THR A 91 -9.72 19.30 1.36
C THR A 91 -10.93 20.12 0.90
N SER A 92 -11.58 19.66 -0.15
CA SER A 92 -12.86 20.21 -0.59
C SER A 92 -13.93 20.10 0.51
N ASN A 93 -14.85 21.06 0.58
CA ASN A 93 -15.98 21.06 1.51
C ASN A 93 -16.92 19.85 1.34
N ARG A 94 -16.82 19.12 0.22
CA ARG A 94 -17.58 17.89 -0.04
C ARG A 94 -16.91 16.61 0.48
N GLY A 95 -15.75 16.72 1.11
CA GLY A 95 -14.90 15.57 1.42
C GLY A 95 -14.26 14.99 0.16
N PHE A 96 -13.73 13.78 0.25
CA PHE A 96 -13.03 13.14 -0.87
C PHE A 96 -13.11 11.61 -0.81
N LYS A 97 -12.67 10.98 -1.90
CA LYS A 97 -12.56 9.53 -2.02
C LYS A 97 -11.10 9.11 -2.00
N TYR A 98 -10.78 8.15 -1.14
CA TYR A 98 -9.52 7.43 -1.20
C TYR A 98 -9.76 6.10 -1.93
N ASN A 99 -9.05 5.85 -3.03
CA ASN A 99 -9.16 4.61 -3.79
C ASN A 99 -7.88 3.79 -3.69
N TRP A 100 -8.02 2.50 -3.40
CA TRP A 100 -6.95 1.50 -3.46
C TRP A 100 -7.25 0.49 -4.55
N TYR A 101 -6.19 0.05 -5.24
CA TYR A 101 -6.24 -0.88 -6.35
C TYR A 101 -5.08 -1.85 -6.24
N ASP A 102 -5.36 -3.16 -6.23
CA ASP A 102 -4.35 -4.20 -6.26
C ASP A 102 -4.82 -5.45 -7.03
N GLY A 103 -3.84 -6.21 -7.51
CA GLY A 103 -4.02 -7.50 -8.15
C GLY A 103 -4.49 -7.47 -9.61
N TYR A 104 -4.27 -8.60 -10.28
CA TYR A 104 -4.71 -8.82 -11.66
C TYR A 104 -6.21 -9.10 -11.73
N LEU A 105 -6.86 -8.57 -12.76
CA LEU A 105 -8.22 -8.93 -13.12
C LEU A 105 -8.21 -10.32 -13.77
N ASN A 106 -9.30 -11.08 -13.60
CA ASN A 106 -9.45 -12.42 -14.17
C ASN A 106 -8.23 -13.31 -13.92
N ALA A 107 -7.88 -13.48 -12.65
CA ALA A 107 -6.80 -14.35 -12.21
C ALA A 107 -7.31 -15.37 -11.20
N ASP A 108 -6.67 -16.53 -11.14
CA ASP A 108 -6.90 -17.57 -10.15
C ASP A 108 -5.59 -17.93 -9.46
N PHE A 109 -5.66 -18.36 -8.19
CA PHE A 109 -4.50 -18.89 -7.50
C PHE A 109 -4.55 -20.41 -7.43
N ASP A 110 -3.63 -21.06 -8.14
CA ASP A 110 -3.43 -22.49 -8.11
C ASP A 110 -2.61 -22.88 -6.87
N ARG A 111 -3.22 -23.67 -6.00
CA ARG A 111 -2.63 -24.10 -4.73
C ARG A 111 -1.78 -25.36 -4.85
N GLU A 112 -1.93 -26.13 -5.92
CA GLU A 112 -1.09 -27.30 -6.20
C GLU A 112 0.30 -26.85 -6.64
N THR A 113 0.34 -25.89 -7.57
CA THR A 113 1.59 -25.32 -8.08
C THR A 113 2.06 -24.09 -7.31
N TRP A 114 1.23 -23.58 -6.38
CA TRP A 114 1.47 -22.37 -5.61
C TRP A 114 1.76 -21.14 -6.48
N SER A 115 0.94 -20.94 -7.51
CA SER A 115 1.16 -19.91 -8.53
C SER A 115 -0.12 -19.12 -8.86
N LEU A 116 0.07 -17.85 -9.22
CA LEU A 116 -1.02 -17.02 -9.73
C LEU A 116 -1.16 -17.23 -11.23
N ILE A 117 -2.28 -17.82 -11.65
CA ILE A 117 -2.65 -18.03 -13.04
C ILE A 117 -3.38 -16.76 -13.52
N LYS A 118 -2.80 -16.10 -14.52
CA LYS A 118 -3.34 -14.87 -15.11
C LYS A 118 -4.00 -15.19 -16.43
N HIS A 119 -5.29 -14.94 -16.57
CA HIS A 119 -6.01 -15.12 -17.84
C HIS A 119 -5.98 -13.87 -18.73
N SER A 120 -5.54 -12.73 -18.17
CA SER A 120 -5.22 -11.51 -18.90
C SER A 120 -4.06 -10.76 -18.24
N GLN A 121 -3.54 -9.72 -18.91
CA GLN A 121 -2.56 -8.79 -18.31
C GLN A 121 -3.25 -7.58 -17.66
N GLU A 122 -4.58 -7.56 -17.60
CA GLU A 122 -5.31 -6.47 -16.98
C GLU A 122 -5.15 -6.49 -15.47
N TYR A 123 -4.97 -5.31 -14.89
CA TYR A 123 -4.71 -5.12 -13.47
C TYR A 123 -5.70 -4.11 -12.91
N ASN A 124 -6.02 -4.18 -11.62
CA ASN A 124 -6.81 -3.12 -11.00
C ASN A 124 -6.04 -1.80 -11.08
N HIS A 125 -6.59 -0.83 -11.80
CA HIS A 125 -6.00 0.50 -11.92
C HIS A 125 -7.12 1.56 -12.00
N PRO A 126 -6.82 2.84 -11.67
CA PRO A 126 -7.77 3.92 -11.88
C PRO A 126 -8.00 4.17 -13.38
N ASP A 127 -9.12 4.83 -13.70
CA ASP A 127 -9.45 5.19 -15.09
C ASP A 127 -8.39 6.09 -15.73
N GLU A 128 -8.22 6.02 -17.06
CA GLU A 128 -7.23 6.83 -17.80
C GLU A 128 -7.37 8.34 -17.56
N LYS A 129 -8.60 8.82 -17.31
CA LYS A 129 -8.87 10.23 -16.97
C LYS A 129 -8.20 10.65 -15.66
N VAL A 130 -8.16 9.76 -14.67
CA VAL A 130 -7.46 9.97 -13.41
C VAL A 130 -5.96 10.06 -13.67
N LEU A 131 -5.44 9.21 -14.56
CA LEU A 131 -4.02 9.16 -14.90
C LEU A 131 -3.57 10.26 -15.86
N GLY A 132 -4.49 10.96 -16.52
CA GLY A 132 -4.13 12.04 -17.47
C GLY A 132 -3.31 11.54 -18.65
N GLY A 133 -3.61 10.32 -19.14
CA GLY A 133 -2.89 9.70 -20.26
C GLY A 133 -1.56 9.04 -19.91
N MET A 134 -1.17 9.04 -18.64
CA MET A 134 0.06 8.37 -18.21
C MET A 134 -0.15 6.88 -17.86
N PRO A 135 0.86 6.01 -18.03
CA PRO A 135 0.73 4.58 -17.72
C PRO A 135 0.64 4.32 -16.21
N PHE A 136 -0.35 3.56 -15.75
CA PHE A 136 -0.60 3.33 -14.32
C PHE A 136 0.59 2.71 -13.57
N GLN A 137 1.42 1.92 -14.27
CA GLN A 137 2.60 1.25 -13.69
C GLN A 137 3.70 2.24 -13.27
N GLN A 138 3.62 3.48 -13.72
CA GLN A 138 4.59 4.53 -13.36
C GLN A 138 4.21 5.23 -12.05
N PHE A 139 3.15 4.82 -11.35
CA PHE A 139 2.64 5.50 -10.17
C PHE A 139 2.35 4.54 -9.02
N GLY A 140 2.67 4.98 -7.80
CA GLY A 140 2.20 4.38 -6.56
C GLY A 140 0.97 5.09 -5.99
N SER A 141 0.95 6.43 -6.05
CA SER A 141 -0.16 7.24 -5.52
C SER A 141 -0.40 8.49 -6.38
N VAL A 142 -1.67 8.89 -6.49
CA VAL A 142 -2.09 10.10 -7.20
C VAL A 142 -3.08 10.87 -6.33
N VAL A 143 -2.76 12.12 -6.03
CA VAL A 143 -3.65 13.06 -5.34
C VAL A 143 -4.19 14.04 -6.36
N ILE A 144 -5.51 14.25 -6.37
CA ILE A 144 -6.20 15.11 -7.33
C ILE A 144 -6.82 16.28 -6.57
N GLY A 145 -6.34 17.49 -6.85
CA GLY A 145 -6.89 18.74 -6.35
C GLY A 145 -7.51 19.57 -7.47
N GLU A 146 -8.02 20.74 -7.11
CA GLU A 146 -8.65 21.67 -8.05
C GLU A 146 -7.62 22.33 -9.00
N ALA A 147 -6.38 22.52 -8.52
CA ALA A 147 -5.28 23.14 -9.27
C ALA A 147 -4.44 22.14 -10.09
N GLY A 148 -4.62 20.83 -9.89
CA GLY A 148 -3.80 19.83 -10.55
C GLY A 148 -3.72 18.49 -9.83
N LYS A 149 -2.72 17.70 -10.23
CA LYS A 149 -2.44 16.36 -9.71
C LYS A 149 -1.03 16.28 -9.13
N LEU A 150 -0.90 15.67 -7.96
CA LEU A 150 0.38 15.28 -7.38
C LEU A 150 0.55 13.78 -7.55
N ILE A 151 1.71 13.38 -8.06
CA ILE A 151 1.95 12.02 -8.48
C ILE A 151 3.23 11.52 -7.81
N PHE A 152 3.11 10.37 -7.17
CA PHE A 152 4.19 9.69 -6.48
C PHE A 152 4.45 8.32 -7.08
N ASN A 153 5.73 7.97 -7.22
CA ASN A 153 6.18 6.62 -7.52
C ASN A 153 7.19 6.18 -6.47
N ARG A 154 6.92 5.07 -5.78
CA ARG A 154 7.80 4.52 -4.73
C ARG A 154 9.23 4.19 -5.18
N GLN A 155 9.48 4.04 -6.48
CA GLN A 155 10.82 3.82 -7.02
C GLN A 155 11.64 5.11 -7.09
N HIS A 156 11.00 6.27 -6.90
CA HIS A 156 11.63 7.59 -7.05
C HIS A 156 11.34 8.45 -5.80
N SER A 157 12.30 9.26 -5.40
CA SER A 157 12.15 10.14 -4.23
C SER A 157 11.50 11.48 -4.54
N ARG A 158 11.10 11.71 -5.79
CA ARG A 158 10.54 12.99 -6.26
C ARG A 158 9.09 12.83 -6.66
N TRP A 159 8.27 13.79 -6.22
CA TRP A 159 6.91 13.96 -6.68
C TRP A 159 6.91 14.68 -8.03
N PHE A 160 6.00 14.28 -8.91
CA PHE A 160 5.71 15.00 -10.13
C PHE A 160 4.41 15.77 -9.93
N VAL A 161 4.44 17.06 -10.23
CA VAL A 161 3.23 17.88 -10.22
C VAL A 161 2.79 18.08 -11.66
N HIS A 162 1.54 17.74 -11.93
CA HIS A 162 0.87 18.04 -13.17
C HIS A 162 -0.23 19.05 -12.88
N SER A 163 0.10 20.33 -12.97
CA SER A 163 -0.79 21.43 -12.62
C SER A 163 -1.06 22.34 -13.79
N ASN A 164 -2.10 23.16 -13.64
CA ASN A 164 -2.13 24.45 -14.31
C ASN A 164 -1.14 25.37 -13.55
N ASN A 165 -0.72 26.51 -14.12
CA ASN A 165 0.38 27.36 -13.61
C ASN A 165 0.26 27.87 -12.13
N ASP A 166 -0.78 27.45 -11.40
CA ASP A 166 -1.11 27.85 -10.02
C ASP A 166 -0.11 27.40 -8.94
N ILE A 167 0.83 26.49 -9.26
CA ILE A 167 1.93 26.12 -8.34
C ILE A 167 3.23 26.88 -8.63
N ASP A 168 3.27 27.67 -9.71
CA ASP A 168 4.48 28.40 -10.09
C ASP A 168 4.81 29.42 -9.00
N GLY A 169 6.02 29.33 -8.45
CA GLY A 169 6.45 30.18 -7.34
C GLY A 169 5.94 29.74 -5.96
N PHE A 170 5.42 28.51 -5.82
CA PHE A 170 5.15 27.94 -4.49
C PHE A 170 6.43 27.87 -3.66
N ASP A 171 6.40 28.51 -2.48
CA ASP A 171 7.50 28.49 -1.53
C ASP A 171 7.43 27.20 -0.70
N TRP A 172 8.37 26.29 -0.94
CA TRP A 172 8.40 25.01 -0.26
C TRP A 172 8.82 25.20 1.20
N PRO A 173 8.15 24.56 2.17
CA PRO A 173 8.55 24.69 3.57
C PRO A 173 9.98 24.16 3.77
N ASP A 174 10.69 24.80 4.70
CA ASP A 174 11.99 24.31 5.14
C ASP A 174 11.89 22.86 5.62
N LYS A 175 12.93 22.08 5.36
CA LYS A 175 13.00 20.68 5.79
C LYS A 175 13.02 20.62 7.32
N THR A 176 11.94 20.14 7.94
CA THR A 176 11.77 20.15 9.40
C THR A 176 12.29 18.91 10.13
N ILE A 177 12.51 17.80 9.43
CA ILE A 177 12.98 16.54 10.03
C ILE A 177 14.30 16.12 9.37
N ALA A 178 15.32 15.90 10.21
CA ALA A 178 16.58 15.30 9.75
C ALA A 178 16.29 13.89 9.22
N ARG A 179 16.86 13.53 8.07
CA ARG A 179 16.82 12.12 7.63
C ARG A 179 17.69 11.30 8.58
N ALA A 180 17.44 9.99 8.62
CA ALA A 180 18.38 9.03 9.20
C ALA A 180 19.81 9.37 8.77
N TRP A 181 20.76 9.23 9.67
CA TRP A 181 22.17 9.45 9.37
C TRP A 181 22.61 8.57 8.20
N ASP A 182 23.28 9.19 7.22
CA ASP A 182 23.62 8.60 5.93
C ASP A 182 22.43 8.09 5.09
N GLU A 183 21.21 8.55 5.40
CA GLU A 183 19.96 8.08 4.80
C GLU A 183 19.69 6.57 5.03
N ASP A 184 20.22 6.01 6.13
CA ASP A 184 20.12 4.59 6.45
C ASP A 184 19.21 4.32 7.68
N PRO A 185 17.94 3.89 7.46
CA PRO A 185 17.01 3.62 8.56
C PRO A 185 17.42 2.42 9.43
N TYR A 186 18.29 1.52 8.96
CA TYR A 186 18.76 0.41 9.78
C TYR A 186 19.59 0.89 10.96
N LYS A 187 20.29 2.01 10.80
CA LYS A 187 21.12 2.56 11.85
C LYS A 187 20.30 3.20 12.96
N GLU A 188 19.22 3.90 12.62
CA GLU A 188 18.25 4.39 13.60
C GLU A 188 17.63 3.22 14.38
N TRP A 189 17.27 2.13 13.70
CA TRP A 189 16.77 0.93 14.37
C TRP A 189 17.83 0.32 15.29
N TYR A 190 19.07 0.19 14.82
CA TYR A 190 20.20 -0.31 15.61
C TYR A 190 20.43 0.53 16.87
N ASP A 191 20.43 1.85 16.74
CA ASP A 191 20.59 2.77 17.88
C ASP A 191 19.42 2.61 18.87
N ALA A 192 18.18 2.52 18.37
CA ALA A 192 17.00 2.29 19.22
C ALA A 192 17.07 0.96 19.99
N VAL A 193 17.49 -0.14 19.37
CA VAL A 193 17.60 -1.44 20.06
C VAL A 193 18.84 -1.55 20.95
N THR A 194 19.86 -0.72 20.70
CA THR A 194 21.08 -0.65 21.55
C THR A 194 21.04 0.48 22.59
N GLY A 195 20.00 1.31 22.59
CA GLY A 195 19.79 2.41 23.53
C GLY A 195 20.74 3.59 23.33
N ARG A 196 21.12 3.89 22.09
CA ARG A 196 21.94 5.06 21.72
C ARG A 196 21.09 6.28 21.36
#